data_AF-A0A8T4HYQ3-F1
#
_entry.id   AF-A0A8T4HYQ3-F1
#
_cell.length_a   1.000
_cell.length_b   1.000
_cell.length_c   1.000
_cell.angle_alpha   90.00
_cell.angle_beta   90.00
_cell.angle_gamma   90.00
#
_symmetry.space_group_name_H-M   'P 1'
#
loop_
_entity.id
_entity.type
_entity.pdbx_description
1 polymer ?
#
loop_
_entity_poly.entity_id
_entity_poly.type
_entity_poly.pdbx_seq_one_letter_code
_entity_poly.pdbx_strand_id
1 'polypeptide(L)'
;ELLDSYFNGEQLVRDLGISIPPQLQGLHTVIGWPRIGVVALEQRLELEAFRWADGADAEDLREVAEANDLFDESSLAHLDA
;
A
#
# COMPACT_ATOMS: atom_id res chain seq x y z
N GLU A 1 -1.79 13.09 -5.66
CA GLU A 1 -2.98 13.77 -5.07
C GLU A 1 -4.28 12.97 -5.14
N LEU A 2 -4.88 12.71 -6.32
CA LEU A 2 -6.17 11.97 -6.36
C LEU A 2 -6.04 10.53 -5.85
N LEU A 3 -5.04 9.78 -6.33
CA LEU A 3 -4.80 8.40 -5.89
C LEU A 3 -4.48 8.34 -4.39
N ASP A 4 -3.64 9.25 -3.90
CA ASP A 4 -3.33 9.37 -2.47
C ASP A 4 -4.58 9.62 -1.65
N SER A 5 -5.49 10.49 -2.10
CA SER A 5 -6.76 10.71 -1.41
C SER A 5 -7.61 9.44 -1.31
N TYR A 6 -7.63 8.61 -2.36
CA TYR A 6 -8.32 7.31 -2.34
C TYR A 6 -7.63 6.30 -1.42
N PHE A 7 -6.30 6.28 -1.44
CA PHE A 7 -5.50 5.42 -0.56
C PHE A 7 -5.63 5.83 0.91
N ASN A 8 -5.74 7.12 1.20
CA ASN A 8 -5.93 7.67 2.54
C ASN A 8 -7.39 7.69 2.99
N GLY A 9 -8.32 7.39 2.08
CA GLY A 9 -9.76 7.43 2.37
C GLY A 9 -10.28 8.85 2.58
N GLU A 10 -9.61 9.86 2.04
CA GLU A 10 -9.95 11.28 2.20
C GLU A 10 -11.00 11.76 1.18
N GLN A 11 -11.41 10.89 0.26
CA GLN A 11 -12.43 11.20 -0.73
C GLN A 11 -13.78 11.53 -0.09
N LEU A 12 -14.47 12.52 -0.65
CA LEU A 12 -15.86 12.80 -0.31
C LEU A 12 -16.75 11.65 -0.81
N VAL A 13 -17.65 11.14 0.03
CA VAL A 13 -18.64 10.18 -0.42
C VAL A 13 -19.58 10.87 -1.40
N ARG A 14 -19.65 10.35 -2.62
CA ARG A 14 -20.66 10.78 -3.58
C ARG A 14 -22.00 10.24 -3.10
N ASP A 15 -22.91 11.15 -2.77
CA ASP A 15 -24.28 10.81 -2.40
C ASP A 15 -24.91 9.92 -3.49
N LEU A 16 -25.55 8.83 -3.07
CA LEU A 16 -26.35 7.97 -3.94
C LEU A 16 -27.71 8.63 -4.30
N GLY A 17 -27.99 9.81 -3.74
CA GLY A 17 -29.15 10.65 -4.04
C GLY A 17 -30.39 10.31 -3.23
N ILE A 18 -30.25 9.58 -2.12
CA ILE A 18 -31.40 8.97 -1.44
C ILE A 18 -31.62 9.40 0.01
N SER A 19 -30.65 9.89 0.80
CA SER A 19 -30.92 10.14 2.23
C SER A 19 -29.96 11.01 3.05
N ILE A 20 -28.99 11.77 2.49
CA ILE A 20 -28.08 12.53 3.38
C ILE A 20 -28.79 13.76 3.97
N PRO A 21 -28.95 13.86 5.31
CA PRO A 21 -29.52 15.05 5.94
C PRO A 21 -28.71 16.30 5.59
N PRO A 22 -29.33 17.48 5.41
CA PRO A 22 -28.62 18.71 5.01
C PRO A 22 -27.42 19.05 5.91
N GLN A 23 -27.50 18.71 7.20
CA GLN A 23 -26.45 18.97 8.18
C GLN A 23 -25.20 18.10 7.99
N LEU A 24 -25.31 17.00 7.23
CA LEU A 24 -24.24 16.01 7.03
C LEU A 24 -23.64 16.05 5.62
N GLN A 25 -24.03 17.00 4.76
CA GLN A 25 -23.54 17.11 3.38
C GLN A 25 -22.04 17.38 3.25
N GLY A 26 -21.38 17.87 4.31
CA GLY A 26 -19.94 18.08 4.37
C GLY A 26 -19.17 16.99 5.13
N LEU A 27 -19.83 15.89 5.53
CA LEU A 27 -19.17 14.81 6.25
C LEU A 27 -18.29 14.00 5.30
N HIS A 28 -16.97 14.05 5.54
CA HIS A 28 -16.01 13.14 4.91
C HIS A 28 -16.11 11.78 5.61
N THR A 29 -16.46 10.73 4.89
CA THR A 29 -16.40 9.35 5.41
C THR A 29 -15.16 8.68 4.85
N VAL A 30 -14.34 8.11 5.74
CA VAL A 30 -13.16 7.36 5.35
C VAL A 30 -13.56 5.98 4.82
N ILE A 31 -13.48 5.79 3.50
CA ILE A 31 -13.67 4.47 2.87
C ILE A 31 -12.29 3.88 2.57
N GLY A 32 -11.87 2.91 3.39
CA GLY A 32 -10.54 2.28 3.29
C GLY A 32 -10.40 1.13 2.29
N TRP A 33 -11.45 0.78 1.54
CA TRP A 33 -11.41 -0.32 0.57
C TRP A 33 -10.28 -0.22 -0.48
N PRO A 34 -9.98 0.96 -1.06
CA PRO A 34 -8.85 1.09 -1.99
C PRO A 34 -7.52 0.71 -1.33
N ARG A 35 -7.27 1.21 -0.11
CA ARG A 35 -6.06 0.88 0.67
C ARG A 35 -5.91 -0.63 0.87
N ILE A 36 -6.99 -1.32 1.24
CA ILE A 36 -6.95 -2.77 1.48
C ILE A 36 -6.46 -3.52 0.24
N GLY A 37 -6.97 -3.17 -0.95
CA GLY A 37 -6.56 -3.80 -2.20
C GLY A 37 -5.10 -3.50 -2.56
N VAL A 38 -4.68 -2.25 -2.42
CA VAL A 38 -3.30 -1.82 -2.72
C VAL A 38 -2.30 -2.48 -1.78
N VAL A 39 -2.53 -2.43 -0.47
CA VAL A 39 -1.66 -3.06 0.54
C VAL A 39 -1.60 -4.58 0.34
N ALA A 40 -2.72 -5.23 0.00
CA ALA A 40 -2.70 -6.67 -0.28
C ALA A 40 -1.92 -7.04 -1.55
N LEU A 41 -1.76 -6.13 -2.51
CA LEU A 41 -0.90 -6.34 -3.67
C LEU A 41 0.56 -6.10 -3.33
N GLU A 42 0.84 -5.03 -2.59
CA GLU A 42 2.20 -4.70 -2.14
C GLU A 42 2.81 -5.82 -1.28
N GLN A 43 2.06 -6.37 -0.32
CA GLN A 43 2.51 -7.52 0.49
C GLN A 43 2.85 -8.77 -0.35
N ARG A 44 2.30 -8.91 -1.56
CA ARG A 44 2.65 -10.04 -2.45
C ARG A 44 3.97 -9.84 -3.17
N LEU A 45 4.47 -8.61 -3.19
CA LEU A 45 5.75 -8.22 -3.76
C LEU A 45 6.85 -8.16 -2.70
N GLU A 46 6.52 -8.39 -1.43
CA GLU A 46 7.46 -8.36 -0.32
C GLU A 46 8.58 -9.39 -0.55
N LEU A 47 9.81 -8.89 -0.58
CA LEU A 47 10.99 -9.72 -0.75
C LEU A 47 11.36 -10.30 0.61
N GLU A 48 11.15 -11.60 0.83
CA GLU A 48 11.42 -12.21 2.13
C GLU A 48 12.86 -12.73 2.27
N ALA A 49 13.45 -13.26 1.19
CA ALA A 49 14.76 -13.89 1.24
C ALA A 49 15.39 -14.10 -0.14
N PHE A 50 16.72 -14.24 -0.15
CA PHE A 50 17.48 -14.75 -1.29
C PHE A 50 17.93 -16.19 -1.06
N ARG A 51 17.91 -16.98 -2.14
CA ARG A 51 18.38 -18.37 -2.15
C ARG A 51 19.15 -18.65 -3.43
N TRP A 52 20.20 -19.44 -3.32
CA TRP A 52 20.87 -19.99 -4.49
C TRP A 52 20.01 -21.08 -5.14
N ALA A 53 20.30 -21.38 -6.42
CA ALA A 53 19.51 -22.35 -7.18
C ALA A 53 19.55 -23.77 -6.60
N ASP A 54 20.56 -24.08 -5.79
CA ASP A 54 20.71 -25.33 -5.06
C ASP A 54 20.01 -25.33 -3.68
N GLY A 55 19.35 -24.22 -3.31
CA GLY A 55 18.64 -24.04 -2.05
C GLY A 55 19.48 -23.52 -0.90
N ALA A 56 20.80 -23.32 -1.09
CA ALA A 56 21.64 -22.72 -0.07
C ALA A 56 21.22 -21.28 0.26
N ASP A 57 21.43 -20.88 1.51
CA ASP A 57 21.27 -19.48 1.94
C ASP A 57 22.22 -18.57 1.15
N ALA A 58 21.70 -17.43 0.67
CA ALA A 58 22.47 -16.39 -0.01
C ALA A 58 22.71 -15.19 0.92
N GLU A 59 23.46 -15.45 1.99
CA GLU A 59 23.73 -14.49 3.06
C GLU A 59 24.48 -13.25 2.57
N ASP A 60 25.34 -13.41 1.58
CA ASP A 60 26.07 -12.32 0.91
C ASP A 60 25.13 -11.35 0.19
N LEU A 61 24.07 -11.86 -0.45
CA LEU A 61 23.03 -11.00 -1.05
C LEU A 61 22.15 -10.34 0.00
N ARG A 62 21.86 -11.04 1.11
CA ARG A 62 21.11 -10.48 2.24
C ARG A 62 21.86 -9.31 2.86
N GLU A 63 23.16 -9.44 3.09
CA GLU A 63 24.01 -8.36 3.63
C GLU A 63 23.99 -7.12 2.73
N VAL A 64 24.09 -7.30 1.41
CA VAL A 64 24.00 -6.18 0.46
C VAL A 64 22.60 -5.54 0.48
N ALA A 65 21.54 -6.33 0.53
CA ALA A 65 20.17 -5.81 0.59
C ALA A 65 19.92 -4.99 1.87
N GLU A 66 20.38 -5.48 3.02
CA GLU A 66 20.28 -4.77 4.30
C GLU A 66 21.13 -3.50 4.32
N ALA A 67 22.35 -3.54 3.77
CA ALA A 67 23.21 -2.36 3.70
C ALA A 67 22.63 -1.22 2.83
N ASN A 68 21.61 -1.50 2.02
CA ASN A 68 20.91 -0.53 1.17
C ASN A 68 19.44 -0.33 1.58
N ASP A 69 19.02 -0.84 2.74
CA ASP A 69 17.63 -0.80 3.22
C ASP A 69 16.61 -1.33 2.19
N LEU A 70 17.03 -2.27 1.33
CA LEU A 70 16.26 -2.68 0.15
C LEU A 70 14.89 -3.27 0.52
N PHE A 71 14.82 -4.03 1.60
CA PHE A 71 13.56 -4.62 2.08
C PHE A 71 12.53 -3.52 2.41
N ASP A 72 12.96 -2.46 3.08
CA ASP A 72 12.09 -1.35 3.47
C ASP A 72 11.78 -0.41 2.29
N GLU A 73 12.80 -0.02 1.53
CA GLU A 73 12.68 0.90 0.40
C GLU A 73 11.88 0.29 -0.77
N SER A 74 11.94 -1.03 -0.96
CA SER A 74 11.13 -1.70 -1.99
C SER A 74 9.64 -1.57 -1.73
N SER A 75 9.20 -1.64 -0.46
CA SER A 75 7.80 -1.45 -0.08
C SER A 75 7.30 -0.05 -0.45
N LEU A 76 8.11 0.98 -0.17
CA LEU A 76 7.80 2.36 -0.54
C LEU A 76 7.72 2.53 -2.05
N ALA A 77 8.69 1.97 -2.79
CA ALA A 77 8.70 2.02 -4.24
C ALA A 77 7.48 1.33 -4.89
N HIS A 78 7.00 0.22 -4.30
CA HIS A 78 5.80 -0.46 -4.77
C HIS A 78 4.52 0.36 -4.55
N LEU A 79 4.43 1.11 -3.45
CA LEU A 79 3.28 1.96 -3.16
C LEU A 79 3.24 3.25 -3.99
N ASP A 80 4.41 3.76 -4.38
CA ASP A 80 4.54 5.01 -5.15
C ASP A 80 4.37 4.85 -6.68
N ALA A 81 4.46 3.62 -7.20
CA ALA A 81 4.43 3.29 -8.65
C ALA A 81 3.03 3.32 -9.28
#